data_AF-A0A6I7PTC6-F1
#
_entry.id   AF-A0A6I7PTC6-F1
#
_cell.length_a   1.000
_cell.length_b   1.000
_cell.length_c   1.000
_cell.angle_alpha   90.00
_cell.angle_beta   90.00
_cell.angle_gamma   90.00
#
_symmetry.space_group_name_H-M   'P 1'
#
loop_
_entity.id
_entity.type
_entity.pdbx_description
1 polymer ?
#
loop_
_entity_poly.entity_id
_entity_poly.type
_entity_poly.pdbx_seq_one_letter_code
_entity_poly.pdbx_strand_id
1 'polypeptide(L)'
;MGEDRSGGGGSNKRRRSSHRGGGGNRKGRGGHGGGHGGGHGGHGGHGGGFHERENYTPGDISDLIASEELSGEEGSEVLHLQDLKAKPASELVEMAEAQGIEGASAMRKQDLIYDLLKASVRQNIAVYSEGVLEVLPDGYGFLRSPDFSYLPGPDDVYLSPNQIRRLNLKTGDTVSGQIRNPKEGERYFALLKVLKINGQHPEKSLHRVLFDNLTPFYPREKIKLEVLPDQYGGRVMDLLCPIGKGQRGLIVAPPRTGKTMLLQSIANSISKNHPEIKMLVLLIDERPEEVTDMSRNVDAEVVSSTFDEPAHRHVQVAQMVIEKAKRLVEHGHDVVILLDSITRLARAYNTCEPASGKILSGGVDANALHRPKRFFGAARNIEEGGSLTIIATALIETGSRMDEVIFEEFKGTGNMEIVLDRKVADKRVFPAMDINRSGTRKEELLLDEKTLQRVWILRKLLSPLSPIDSMEFLLDKVSKTKTNDEFLESMNQ
;
A
#
# COMPACT_ATOMS: atom_id res chain seq x y z
N MET A 1 0.97 -73.78 8.03
CA MET A 1 0.04 -72.83 8.70
C MET A 1 -0.47 -71.91 7.61
N GLY A 2 -1.51 -72.29 6.85
CA GLY A 2 -2.94 -72.28 7.23
C GLY A 2 -3.54 -71.04 6.55
N GLU A 3 -4.12 -71.17 5.34
CA GLU A 3 -5.58 -71.13 5.06
C GLU A 3 -6.23 -69.87 5.69
N ASP A 4 -6.77 -68.93 4.89
CA ASP A 4 -8.12 -69.08 4.32
C ASP A 4 -8.41 -68.22 3.08
N ARG A 5 -9.32 -68.77 2.26
CA ARG A 5 -10.03 -68.15 1.11
C ARG A 5 -11.42 -67.70 1.54
N SER A 6 -11.99 -66.77 0.75
CA SER A 6 -13.42 -66.43 0.50
C SER A 6 -13.73 -64.96 0.82
N GLY A 7 -14.49 -64.19 0.03
CA GLY A 7 -15.20 -64.43 -1.22
C GLY A 7 -16.02 -63.18 -1.65
N GLY A 8 -16.39 -63.10 -2.93
CA GLY A 8 -17.51 -62.36 -3.59
C GLY A 8 -17.76 -60.88 -3.23
N GLY A 9 -17.89 -59.94 -4.17
CA GLY A 9 -18.60 -60.00 -5.44
C GLY A 9 -20.00 -59.39 -5.28
N GLY A 10 -20.20 -58.13 -5.69
CA GLY A 10 -21.50 -57.46 -5.58
C GLY A 10 -21.55 -56.05 -6.18
N SER A 11 -21.87 -55.98 -7.46
CA SER A 11 -22.09 -54.79 -8.29
C SER A 11 -23.38 -54.02 -7.95
N ASN A 12 -23.39 -52.68 -8.06
CA ASN A 12 -24.49 -52.02 -8.77
C ASN A 12 -24.12 -50.62 -9.31
N LYS A 13 -23.93 -50.55 -10.64
CA LYS A 13 -23.95 -49.32 -11.45
C LYS A 13 -25.32 -49.25 -12.15
N ARG A 14 -25.85 -48.03 -12.27
CA ARG A 14 -26.77 -47.47 -13.29
C ARG A 14 -28.10 -46.97 -12.72
N ARG A 15 -28.36 -45.67 -12.93
CA ARG A 15 -29.40 -45.23 -13.89
C ARG A 15 -29.20 -43.78 -14.31
N ARG A 16 -29.17 -43.58 -15.64
CA ARG A 16 -29.33 -42.32 -16.36
C ARG A 16 -30.83 -41.99 -16.41
N SER A 17 -31.19 -40.71 -16.41
CA SER A 17 -32.31 -40.22 -17.22
C SER A 17 -32.06 -38.81 -17.71
N SER A 18 -32.02 -38.69 -19.03
CA SER A 18 -32.06 -37.50 -19.86
C SER A 18 -33.38 -36.74 -19.74
N HIS A 19 -33.37 -35.41 -19.84
CA HIS A 19 -34.42 -34.62 -20.48
C HIS A 19 -33.80 -33.40 -21.20
N ARG A 20 -34.02 -33.34 -22.51
CA ARG A 20 -33.74 -32.23 -23.44
C ARG A 20 -35.07 -31.89 -24.11
N GLY A 21 -35.34 -30.59 -24.30
CA GLY A 21 -36.46 -30.06 -25.08
C GLY A 21 -37.06 -28.83 -24.39
N GLY A 22 -37.30 -27.69 -25.03
CA GLY A 22 -37.23 -27.33 -26.43
C GLY A 22 -37.29 -25.80 -26.58
N GLY A 23 -36.95 -25.32 -27.77
CA GLY A 23 -37.04 -23.92 -28.15
C GLY A 23 -38.46 -23.44 -28.42
N GLY A 24 -38.63 -22.12 -28.49
CA GLY A 24 -39.92 -21.48 -28.78
C GLY A 24 -39.77 -20.00 -29.05
N ASN A 25 -39.35 -19.69 -30.27
CA ASN A 25 -39.28 -18.37 -30.89
C ASN A 25 -40.69 -17.77 -31.06
N ARG A 26 -40.90 -16.45 -30.84
CA ARG A 26 -42.04 -15.73 -31.44
C ARG A 26 -41.71 -14.26 -31.73
N LYS A 27 -41.58 -14.00 -33.03
CA LYS A 27 -41.60 -12.69 -33.70
C LYS A 27 -43.00 -12.05 -33.61
N GLY A 28 -43.00 -10.72 -33.47
CA GLY A 28 -43.46 -9.83 -34.54
C GLY A 28 -44.92 -9.39 -34.57
N ARG A 29 -45.10 -8.06 -34.59
CA ARG A 29 -46.04 -7.24 -35.40
C ARG A 29 -45.78 -5.78 -34.95
N GLY A 30 -45.35 -4.83 -35.78
CA GLY A 30 -46.00 -4.30 -36.99
C GLY A 30 -47.20 -3.46 -36.56
N GLY A 31 -47.40 -2.18 -36.86
CA GLY A 31 -46.87 -1.20 -37.81
C GLY A 31 -47.94 -0.08 -37.94
N HIS A 32 -47.60 1.04 -38.61
CA HIS A 32 -48.43 2.24 -38.91
C HIS A 32 -48.59 3.28 -37.78
N GLY A 33 -48.53 4.60 -38.02
CA GLY A 33 -48.41 5.40 -39.24
C GLY A 33 -49.01 6.80 -39.00
N GLY A 34 -48.42 7.88 -39.56
CA GLY A 34 -48.98 9.25 -39.63
C GLY A 34 -49.09 9.99 -38.29
N GLY A 35 -49.02 11.31 -38.13
CA GLY A 35 -49.04 12.48 -39.02
C GLY A 35 -49.23 13.72 -38.12
N HIS A 36 -48.92 14.89 -38.67
CA HIS A 36 -48.81 16.25 -38.08
C HIS A 36 -49.89 16.79 -37.10
N GLY A 37 -49.46 17.79 -36.32
CA GLY A 37 -50.27 18.86 -35.68
C GLY A 37 -50.02 18.94 -34.17
N GLY A 38 -49.50 20.00 -33.54
CA GLY A 38 -49.76 21.42 -33.74
C GLY A 38 -50.99 21.85 -32.92
N GLY A 39 -50.81 22.21 -31.64
CA GLY A 39 -51.91 22.73 -30.82
C GLY A 39 -51.56 22.95 -29.34
N HIS A 40 -51.47 24.22 -28.95
CA HIS A 40 -51.50 24.68 -27.56
C HIS A 40 -52.82 24.31 -26.88
N GLY A 41 -52.76 23.90 -25.61
CA GLY A 41 -53.92 23.78 -24.74
C GLY A 41 -53.49 23.37 -23.34
N GLY A 42 -53.48 24.33 -22.41
CA GLY A 42 -53.29 24.05 -21.00
C GLY A 42 -54.57 23.49 -20.37
N HIS A 43 -54.42 22.56 -19.43
CA HIS A 43 -55.17 22.49 -18.18
C HIS A 43 -54.57 21.41 -17.28
N GLY A 44 -54.67 21.63 -15.97
CA GLY A 44 -53.92 20.96 -14.92
C GLY A 44 -54.26 19.49 -14.68
N GLY A 45 -53.39 18.81 -13.93
CA GLY A 45 -53.61 17.45 -13.49
C GLY A 45 -52.41 16.86 -12.76
N HIS A 46 -52.51 16.85 -11.43
CA HIS A 46 -51.90 15.91 -10.49
C HIS A 46 -50.37 15.88 -10.33
N GLY A 47 -49.95 16.44 -9.18
CA GLY A 47 -48.64 16.23 -8.59
C GLY A 47 -48.39 14.75 -8.25
N GLY A 48 -47.42 14.18 -8.94
CA GLY A 48 -46.62 13.07 -8.44
C GLY A 48 -45.28 13.65 -7.98
N GLY A 49 -44.96 13.46 -6.70
CA GLY A 49 -43.74 13.98 -6.08
C GLY A 49 -42.50 13.49 -6.81
N PHE A 50 -41.88 14.40 -7.56
CA PHE A 50 -40.46 14.34 -7.78
C PHE A 50 -39.82 14.59 -6.43
N HIS A 51 -39.19 13.57 -5.84
CA HIS A 51 -38.16 13.80 -4.84
C HIS A 51 -37.11 14.69 -5.51
N GLU A 52 -37.17 15.98 -5.21
CA GLU A 52 -36.07 16.90 -5.43
C GLU A 52 -34.83 16.20 -4.88
N ARG A 53 -33.89 15.90 -5.78
CA ARG A 53 -32.52 15.67 -5.35
C ARG A 53 -32.14 16.92 -4.57
N GLU A 54 -32.03 16.80 -3.26
CA GLU A 54 -31.44 17.84 -2.43
C GLU A 54 -30.13 18.24 -3.11
N ASN A 55 -30.12 19.45 -3.66
CA ASN A 55 -28.92 20.07 -4.17
C ASN A 55 -27.97 20.19 -2.98
N TYR A 56 -26.99 19.31 -2.91
CA TYR A 56 -25.89 19.40 -1.94
C TYR A 56 -25.14 20.70 -2.21
N THR A 57 -25.51 21.77 -1.53
CA THR A 57 -24.59 22.86 -1.24
C THR A 57 -23.58 22.31 -0.24
N PRO A 58 -22.26 22.35 -0.53
CA PRO A 58 -21.25 22.07 0.49
C PRO A 58 -21.60 22.93 1.70
N GLY A 59 -22.05 22.29 2.79
CA GLY A 59 -22.34 23.00 4.02
C GLY A 59 -21.06 23.68 4.47
N ASP A 60 -21.15 24.93 4.90
CA ASP A 60 -20.04 25.66 5.53
C ASP A 60 -19.30 24.72 6.50
N ILE A 61 -18.01 24.46 6.27
CA ILE A 61 -17.18 23.57 7.11
C ILE A 61 -16.30 24.35 8.09
N SER A 62 -16.48 25.68 8.18
CA SER A 62 -15.67 26.56 9.03
C SER A 62 -15.72 26.18 10.52
N ASP A 63 -16.83 25.62 10.98
CA ASP A 63 -17.00 25.10 12.35
C ASP A 63 -16.15 23.84 12.62
N LEU A 64 -15.87 23.04 11.58
CA LEU A 64 -15.09 21.81 11.65
C LEU A 64 -13.58 22.05 11.45
N ILE A 65 -13.17 23.21 10.94
CA ILE A 65 -11.76 23.53 10.69
C ILE A 65 -11.18 24.24 11.92
N ALA A 66 -9.99 23.84 12.34
CA ALA A 66 -9.20 24.58 13.32
C ALA A 66 -8.60 25.81 12.61
N SER A 67 -8.80 27.02 13.15
CA SER A 67 -8.12 28.21 12.65
C SER A 67 -6.62 28.07 12.86
N GLU A 68 -5.81 28.38 11.84
CA GLU A 68 -4.33 28.35 11.96
C GLU A 68 -3.82 29.26 13.10
N GLU A 69 -4.59 30.29 13.45
CA GLU A 69 -4.33 31.22 14.57
C GLU A 69 -4.29 30.53 15.95
N LEU A 70 -4.94 29.38 16.13
CA LEU A 70 -4.89 28.59 17.38
C LEU A 70 -3.61 27.75 17.54
N SER A 71 -2.69 27.81 16.57
CA SER A 71 -1.36 27.19 16.66
C SER A 71 -0.28 28.15 17.14
N GLY A 72 -0.62 29.42 17.43
CA GLY A 72 0.37 30.46 17.70
C GLY A 72 -0.12 31.70 18.44
N GLU A 73 -1.15 31.61 19.30
CA GLU A 73 -1.30 32.66 20.32
C GLU A 73 -0.07 32.59 21.25
N GLU A 74 0.75 33.65 21.29
CA GLU A 74 1.93 33.77 22.15
C GLU A 74 1.55 33.44 23.61
N GLY A 75 1.84 32.22 24.06
CA GLY A 75 1.63 31.77 25.43
C GLY A 75 0.64 30.61 25.65
N SER A 76 -0.06 30.08 24.63
CA SER A 76 -0.88 28.88 24.80
C SER A 76 -0.03 27.62 24.74
N GLU A 77 0.04 26.84 25.83
CA GLU A 77 0.66 25.51 25.80
C GLU A 77 -0.11 24.59 24.84
N VAL A 78 0.60 24.01 23.87
CA VAL A 78 0.07 23.05 22.90
C VAL A 78 0.79 21.72 23.08
N LEU A 79 0.05 20.61 22.98
CA LEU A 79 0.58 19.27 23.13
C LEU A 79 0.21 18.38 21.95
N HIS A 80 1.20 17.79 21.29
CA HIS A 80 0.97 16.79 20.25
C HIS A 80 1.11 15.37 20.82
N LEU A 81 0.15 14.51 20.49
CA LEU A 81 0.18 13.09 20.90
C LEU A 81 1.46 12.38 20.41
N GLN A 82 1.92 12.70 19.21
CA GLN A 82 3.13 12.09 18.63
C GLN A 82 4.38 12.43 19.46
N ASP A 83 4.47 13.65 20.01
CA ASP A 83 5.61 14.07 20.83
C ASP A 83 5.66 13.27 22.15
N LEU A 84 4.52 13.01 22.78
CA LEU A 84 4.46 12.16 23.97
C LEU A 84 4.89 10.72 23.66
N LYS A 85 4.52 10.19 22.49
CA LYS A 85 4.90 8.84 22.09
C LYS A 85 6.40 8.72 21.84
N ALA A 86 7.03 9.75 21.29
CA ALA A 86 8.47 9.78 21.03
C ALA A 86 9.31 9.81 22.31
N LYS A 87 8.78 10.35 23.41
CA LYS A 87 9.50 10.44 24.69
C LYS A 87 9.77 9.08 25.34
N PRO A 88 10.92 8.91 26.03
CA PRO A 88 11.20 7.73 26.84
C PRO A 88 10.22 7.63 28.03
N ALA A 89 9.99 6.40 28.50
CA ALA A 89 9.02 6.16 29.58
C ALA A 89 9.37 6.91 30.88
N SER A 90 10.65 7.08 31.20
CA SER A 90 11.11 7.83 32.37
C SER A 90 10.67 9.29 32.34
N GLU A 91 10.82 9.96 31.20
CA GLU A 91 10.42 11.37 31.03
C GLU A 91 8.89 11.51 31.15
N LEU A 92 8.14 10.56 30.60
CA LEU A 92 6.68 10.57 30.73
C LEU A 92 6.23 10.38 32.19
N VAL A 93 6.96 9.58 32.99
CA VAL A 93 6.66 9.41 34.41
C VAL A 93 6.90 10.72 35.16
N GLU A 94 8.02 11.40 34.90
CA GLU A 94 8.30 12.73 35.48
C GLU A 94 7.22 13.75 35.10
N MET A 95 6.79 13.78 33.84
CA MET A 95 5.69 14.64 33.39
C MET A 95 4.38 14.31 34.10
N ALA A 96 4.08 13.01 34.28
CA ALA A 96 2.85 12.56 34.92
C ALA A 96 2.82 12.92 36.40
N GLU A 97 3.94 12.76 37.11
CA GLU A 97 4.10 13.18 38.49
C GLU A 97 3.96 14.70 38.63
N ALA A 98 4.54 15.48 37.72
CA ALA A 98 4.41 16.94 37.70
C ALA A 98 2.96 17.40 37.48
N GLN A 99 2.14 16.63 36.74
CA GLN A 99 0.72 16.89 36.53
C GLN A 99 -0.19 16.29 37.62
N GLY A 100 0.38 15.66 38.66
CA GLY A 100 -0.36 15.10 39.79
C GLY A 100 -1.04 13.75 39.50
N ILE A 101 -0.55 12.97 38.54
CA ILE A 101 -1.03 11.61 38.25
C ILE A 101 -0.42 10.63 39.25
N GLU A 102 -1.23 10.05 40.12
CA GLU A 102 -0.79 9.08 41.12
C GLU A 102 -0.41 7.73 40.49
N GLY A 103 0.67 7.11 40.98
CA GLY A 103 1.07 5.77 40.55
C GLY A 103 1.68 5.69 39.15
N ALA A 104 2.09 6.82 38.56
CA ALA A 104 2.67 6.93 37.22
C ALA A 104 3.78 5.90 36.93
N SER A 105 4.66 5.65 37.90
CA SER A 105 5.78 4.70 37.77
C SER A 105 5.35 3.23 37.60
N ALA A 106 4.13 2.87 38.01
CA ALA A 106 3.58 1.52 37.86
C ALA A 106 2.72 1.35 36.60
N MET A 107 2.44 2.44 35.88
CA MET A 107 1.60 2.43 34.68
C MET A 107 2.37 1.94 33.46
N ARG A 108 1.66 1.34 32.50
CA ARG A 108 2.24 1.10 31.18
C ARG A 108 2.37 2.44 30.46
N LYS A 109 3.36 2.55 29.57
CA LYS A 109 3.59 3.77 28.76
C LYS A 109 2.31 4.29 28.08
N GLN A 110 1.45 3.38 27.62
CA GLN A 110 0.17 3.74 26.96
C GLN A 110 -0.83 4.37 27.94
N ASP A 111 -1.02 3.76 29.10
CA ASP A 111 -1.93 4.27 30.14
C ASP A 111 -1.44 5.63 30.64
N LEU A 112 -0.12 5.78 30.79
CA LEU A 112 0.54 7.02 31.17
C LEU A 112 0.32 8.14 30.14
N ILE A 113 0.48 7.85 28.85
CA ILE A 113 0.19 8.81 27.76
C ILE A 113 -1.29 9.18 27.80
N TYR A 114 -2.19 8.20 27.95
CA TYR A 114 -3.63 8.45 28.02
C TYR A 114 -3.99 9.39 29.17
N ASP A 115 -3.46 9.15 30.37
CA ASP A 115 -3.74 9.98 31.54
C ASP A 115 -3.10 11.37 31.44
N LEU A 116 -1.91 11.49 30.85
CA LEU A 116 -1.26 12.78 30.54
C LEU A 116 -2.09 13.61 29.57
N LEU A 117 -2.60 13.02 28.48
CA LEU A 117 -3.49 13.71 27.54
C LEU A 117 -4.77 14.16 28.26
N LYS A 118 -5.35 13.28 29.08
CA LYS A 118 -6.58 13.56 29.81
C LYS A 118 -6.40 14.70 30.82
N ALA A 119 -5.27 14.73 31.52
CA ALA A 119 -4.89 15.81 32.44
C ALA A 119 -4.64 17.12 31.69
N SER A 120 -3.92 17.08 30.57
CA SER A 120 -3.63 18.26 29.74
C SER A 120 -4.92 18.90 29.19
N VAL A 121 -5.84 18.10 28.64
CA VAL A 121 -7.14 18.61 28.17
C VAL A 121 -7.97 19.20 29.32
N ARG A 122 -7.90 18.64 30.55
CA ARG A 122 -8.58 19.21 31.73
C ARG A 122 -8.00 20.55 32.17
N GLN A 123 -6.71 20.78 31.92
CA GLN A 123 -6.03 22.05 32.18
C GLN A 123 -6.22 23.07 31.05
N ASN A 124 -7.12 22.80 30.09
CA ASN A 124 -7.36 23.61 28.90
C ASN A 124 -6.14 23.75 27.97
N ILE A 125 -5.19 22.81 28.02
CA ILE A 125 -4.10 22.72 27.06
C ILE A 125 -4.66 22.15 25.75
N ALA A 126 -4.38 22.81 24.63
CA ALA A 126 -4.85 22.34 23.33
C ALA A 126 -4.05 21.10 22.91
N VAL A 127 -4.74 19.97 22.80
CA VAL A 127 -4.14 18.69 22.42
C VAL A 127 -4.46 18.36 20.97
N TYR A 128 -3.43 18.04 20.20
CA TYR A 128 -3.55 17.64 18.79
C TYR A 128 -3.15 16.20 18.59
N SER A 129 -3.85 15.52 17.70
CA SER A 129 -3.55 14.16 17.28
C SER A 129 -3.57 14.06 15.76
N GLU A 130 -2.83 13.10 15.24
CA GLU A 130 -2.81 12.74 13.83
C GLU A 130 -2.85 11.22 13.71
N GLY A 131 -3.64 10.73 12.78
CA GLY A 131 -3.69 9.31 12.44
C GLY A 131 -4.40 9.05 11.13
N VAL A 132 -4.46 7.78 10.73
CA VAL A 132 -5.07 7.35 9.47
C VAL A 132 -6.49 6.89 9.74
N LEU A 133 -7.47 7.51 9.07
CA LEU A 133 -8.87 7.19 9.26
C LEU A 133 -9.20 5.78 8.76
N GLU A 134 -9.84 4.98 9.61
CA GLU A 134 -10.59 3.79 9.24
C GLU A 134 -12.09 4.06 9.47
N VAL A 135 -12.88 4.07 8.39
CA VAL A 135 -14.34 4.18 8.47
C VAL A 135 -14.94 2.79 8.62
N LEU A 136 -15.73 2.58 9.66
CA LEU A 136 -16.42 1.33 9.94
C LEU A 136 -17.79 1.26 9.22
N PRO A 137 -18.40 0.07 9.10
CA PRO A 137 -19.65 -0.11 8.35
C PRO A 137 -20.82 0.77 8.80
N ASP A 138 -20.85 1.15 10.08
CA ASP A 138 -21.88 2.01 10.67
C ASP A 138 -21.64 3.51 10.38
N GLY A 139 -20.60 3.85 9.61
CA GLY A 139 -20.32 5.20 9.11
C GLY A 139 -19.52 6.11 10.04
N TYR A 140 -19.25 5.70 11.28
CA TYR A 140 -18.27 6.35 12.14
C TYR A 140 -16.87 5.79 11.88
N GLY A 141 -15.82 6.43 12.40
CA GLY A 141 -14.46 5.98 12.18
C GLY A 141 -13.51 6.27 13.33
N PHE A 142 -12.30 5.73 13.20
CA PHE A 142 -11.20 5.95 14.15
C PHE A 142 -9.94 6.35 13.40
N LEU A 143 -9.17 7.29 13.96
CA LEU A 143 -7.80 7.54 13.51
C LEU A 143 -6.90 6.49 14.15
N ARG A 144 -6.33 5.64 13.30
CA ARG A 144 -5.41 4.57 13.70
C ARG A 144 -3.97 5.06 13.64
N SER A 145 -3.16 4.61 14.60
CA SER A 145 -1.73 4.94 14.65
C SER A 145 -0.88 4.02 13.78
N PRO A 146 0.14 4.54 13.06
CA PRO A 146 1.14 3.71 12.42
C PRO A 146 1.97 2.88 13.41
N ASP A 147 2.17 3.35 14.65
CA ASP A 147 2.92 2.61 15.69
C ASP A 147 2.29 1.25 16.02
N PHE A 148 0.97 1.15 15.86
CA PHE A 148 0.19 -0.07 16.04
C PHE A 148 -0.14 -0.75 14.70
N SER A 149 0.57 -0.39 13.63
CA SER A 149 0.32 -0.90 12.28
C SER A 149 -1.14 -0.74 11.84
N TYR A 150 -1.74 0.40 12.20
CA TYR A 150 -3.15 0.77 11.95
C TYR A 150 -4.20 -0.14 12.58
N LEU A 151 -3.85 -0.85 13.64
CA LEU A 151 -4.79 -1.67 14.39
C LEU A 151 -5.52 -0.85 15.44
N PRO A 152 -6.64 -1.38 15.97
CA PRO A 152 -7.32 -0.77 17.10
C PRO A 152 -6.39 -0.58 18.30
N GLY A 153 -6.14 0.68 18.63
CA GLY A 153 -5.32 1.11 19.75
C GLY A 153 -6.16 1.76 20.86
N PRO A 154 -5.63 1.82 22.09
CA PRO A 154 -6.29 2.54 23.19
C PRO A 154 -6.30 4.07 23.01
N ASP A 155 -5.38 4.58 22.18
CA ASP A 155 -5.16 5.99 21.85
C ASP A 155 -5.87 6.41 20.55
N ASP A 156 -6.72 5.54 19.99
CA ASP A 156 -7.49 5.84 18.78
C ASP A 156 -8.46 7.01 19.01
N VAL A 157 -8.54 7.88 18.01
CA VAL A 157 -9.39 9.07 18.04
C VAL A 157 -10.66 8.82 17.24
N TYR A 158 -11.81 8.92 17.90
CA TYR A 158 -13.13 8.80 17.29
C TYR A 158 -13.47 9.97 16.38
N LEU A 159 -14.02 9.64 15.20
CA LEU A 159 -14.66 10.59 14.28
C LEU A 159 -16.13 10.24 14.09
N SER A 160 -16.97 11.26 14.18
CA SER A 160 -18.41 11.11 13.97
C SER A 160 -18.75 10.94 12.48
N PRO A 161 -19.86 10.24 12.16
CA PRO A 161 -20.35 10.16 10.78
C PRO A 161 -20.59 11.54 10.13
N ASN A 162 -20.97 12.54 10.93
CA ASN A 162 -21.19 13.90 10.42
C ASN A 162 -19.88 14.56 9.96
N GLN A 163 -18.80 14.43 10.73
CA GLN A 163 -17.48 14.93 10.34
C GLN A 163 -17.00 14.23 9.06
N ILE A 164 -17.12 12.90 9.01
CA ILE A 164 -16.71 12.10 7.85
C ILE A 164 -17.47 12.54 6.59
N ARG A 165 -18.80 12.68 6.70
CA ARG A 165 -19.65 13.09 5.56
C ARG A 165 -19.37 14.53 5.11
N ARG A 166 -19.28 15.49 6.03
CA ARG A 166 -19.12 16.92 5.70
C ARG A 166 -17.76 17.25 5.10
N LEU A 167 -16.70 16.58 5.56
CA LEU A 167 -15.34 16.76 5.05
C LEU A 167 -14.99 15.80 3.90
N ASN A 168 -15.98 15.02 3.42
CA ASN A 168 -15.83 14.01 2.37
C ASN A 168 -14.67 13.03 2.66
N LEU A 169 -14.48 12.64 3.93
CA LEU A 169 -13.39 11.76 4.36
C LEU A 169 -13.65 10.31 3.95
N LYS A 170 -12.57 9.57 3.73
CA LYS A 170 -12.56 8.16 3.38
C LYS A 170 -11.49 7.41 4.17
N THR A 171 -11.65 6.09 4.25
CA THR A 171 -10.61 5.23 4.79
C THR A 171 -9.27 5.49 4.08
N GLY A 172 -8.20 5.61 4.87
CA GLY A 172 -6.87 5.97 4.41
C GLY A 172 -6.52 7.45 4.55
N ASP A 173 -7.48 8.35 4.80
CA ASP A 173 -7.16 9.78 4.95
C ASP A 173 -6.35 9.99 6.23
N THR A 174 -5.17 10.60 6.10
CA THR A 174 -4.41 11.07 7.26
C THR A 174 -5.05 12.37 7.74
N VAL A 175 -5.62 12.36 8.93
CA VAL A 175 -6.31 13.51 9.51
C VAL A 175 -5.53 13.94 10.74
N SER A 176 -5.19 15.23 10.79
CA SER A 176 -4.65 15.85 12.00
C SER A 176 -5.60 16.93 12.50
N GLY A 177 -5.69 17.07 13.83
CA GLY A 177 -6.60 18.04 14.42
C GLY A 177 -6.64 18.00 15.94
N GLN A 178 -7.39 18.94 16.50
CA GLN A 178 -7.56 19.10 17.93
C GLN A 178 -8.49 18.00 18.45
N ILE A 179 -8.11 17.36 19.56
CA ILE A 179 -8.90 16.32 20.22
C ILE A 179 -9.52 16.83 21.52
N ARG A 180 -10.58 16.15 21.96
CA ARG A 180 -11.22 16.37 23.26
C ARG A 180 -11.32 15.07 24.05
N ASN A 181 -11.43 15.22 25.36
CA ASN A 181 -11.72 14.11 26.27
C ASN A 181 -13.05 13.42 25.93
N PRO A 182 -13.16 12.10 26.19
CA PRO A 182 -14.44 11.41 26.18
C PRO A 182 -15.42 12.05 27.17
N LYS A 183 -16.67 12.24 26.76
CA LYS A 183 -17.78 12.59 27.64
C LYS A 183 -18.20 11.39 28.49
N GLU A 184 -19.08 11.64 29.46
CA GLU A 184 -19.67 10.57 30.27
C GLU A 184 -20.34 9.50 29.38
N GLY A 185 -19.90 8.25 29.49
CA GLY A 185 -20.32 7.13 28.64
C GLY A 185 -19.49 6.91 27.36
N GLU A 186 -18.59 7.82 26.99
CA GLU A 186 -17.63 7.64 25.88
C GLU A 186 -16.33 6.99 26.39
N ARG A 187 -15.69 6.14 25.56
CA ARG A 187 -14.43 5.46 25.90
C ARG A 187 -13.19 6.07 25.25
N TYR A 188 -13.36 6.72 24.10
CA TYR A 188 -12.26 7.19 23.24
C TYR A 188 -12.19 8.71 23.21
N PHE A 189 -10.99 9.26 22.97
CA PHE A 189 -10.86 10.65 22.57
C PHE A 189 -11.65 10.89 21.28
N ALA A 190 -12.19 12.09 21.11
CA ALA A 190 -12.93 12.45 19.91
C ALA A 190 -12.27 13.65 19.23
N LEU A 191 -12.28 13.65 17.89
CA LEU A 191 -11.81 14.79 17.12
C LEU A 191 -12.77 15.97 17.30
N LEU A 192 -12.25 17.12 17.71
CA LEU A 192 -13.02 18.35 17.88
C LEU A 192 -13.03 19.16 16.58
N LYS A 193 -11.84 19.51 16.08
CA LYS A 193 -11.64 20.27 14.85
C LYS A 193 -10.50 19.68 14.02
N VAL A 194 -10.63 19.73 12.70
CA VAL A 194 -9.63 19.25 11.74
C VAL A 194 -8.69 20.38 11.37
N LEU A 195 -7.39 20.13 11.45
CA LEU A 195 -6.34 21.05 11.04
C LEU A 195 -5.89 20.75 9.61
N LYS A 196 -5.53 19.50 9.31
CA LYS A 196 -5.08 19.08 7.96
C LYS A 196 -5.67 17.73 7.57
N ILE A 197 -5.85 17.54 6.27
CA ILE A 197 -6.17 16.26 5.64
C ILE A 197 -5.08 15.98 4.62
N ASN A 198 -4.40 14.83 4.76
CA ASN A 198 -3.28 14.40 3.91
C ASN A 198 -2.19 15.49 3.78
N GLY A 199 -1.89 16.18 4.89
CA GLY A 199 -0.89 17.26 4.94
C GLY A 199 -1.33 18.59 4.32
N GLN A 200 -2.57 18.71 3.84
CA GLN A 200 -3.10 19.89 3.17
C GLN A 200 -4.32 20.47 3.91
N HIS A 201 -4.70 21.70 3.56
CA HIS A 201 -5.89 22.35 4.12
C HIS A 201 -7.17 21.52 3.84
N PRO A 202 -8.10 21.35 4.80
CA PRO A 202 -9.24 20.45 4.66
C PRO A 202 -10.15 20.74 3.46
N GLU A 203 -10.25 21.99 3.02
CA GLU A 203 -11.04 22.35 1.83
C GLU A 203 -10.61 21.62 0.56
N LYS A 204 -9.32 21.26 0.43
CA LYS A 204 -8.84 20.52 -0.74
C LYS A 204 -9.44 19.11 -0.85
N SER A 205 -9.84 18.49 0.27
CA SER A 205 -10.44 17.14 0.23
C SER A 205 -11.85 17.14 -0.37
N LEU A 206 -12.55 18.28 -0.37
CA LEU A 206 -13.91 18.40 -0.92
C LEU A 206 -13.93 18.28 -2.44
N HIS A 207 -12.87 18.74 -3.11
CA HIS A 207 -12.77 18.80 -4.57
C HIS A 207 -11.84 17.74 -5.16
N ARG A 208 -11.41 16.76 -4.36
CA ARG A 208 -10.50 15.71 -4.82
C ARG A 208 -11.14 14.83 -5.88
N VAL A 209 -10.34 14.45 -6.88
CA VAL A 209 -10.69 13.41 -7.85
C VAL A 209 -10.37 12.05 -7.22
N LEU A 210 -11.26 11.08 -7.37
CA LEU A 210 -11.05 9.74 -6.83
C LEU A 210 -9.92 9.02 -7.58
N PHE A 211 -9.13 8.23 -6.85
CA PHE A 211 -8.01 7.49 -7.41
C PHE A 211 -8.38 6.64 -8.64
N ASP A 212 -9.57 6.02 -8.62
CA ASP A 212 -10.06 5.18 -9.71
C ASP A 212 -10.45 5.98 -10.97
N ASN A 213 -10.65 7.29 -10.85
CA ASN A 213 -10.98 8.19 -11.96
C ASN A 213 -9.74 8.89 -12.54
N LEU A 214 -8.59 8.79 -11.87
CA LEU A 214 -7.33 9.38 -12.36
C LEU A 214 -6.80 8.58 -13.55
N THR A 215 -6.19 9.28 -14.51
CA THR A 215 -5.76 8.67 -15.77
C THR A 215 -4.43 7.94 -15.59
N PRO A 216 -4.38 6.59 -15.68
CA PRO A 216 -3.15 5.84 -15.53
C PRO A 216 -2.24 6.02 -16.75
N PHE A 217 -0.96 6.26 -16.51
CA PHE A 217 0.05 6.33 -17.55
C PHE A 217 1.32 5.53 -17.21
N TYR A 218 2.24 5.41 -18.18
CA TYR A 218 3.57 4.87 -17.93
C TYR A 218 4.40 5.81 -17.05
N PRO A 219 5.33 5.28 -16.23
CA PRO A 219 6.32 6.09 -15.54
C PRO A 219 7.17 6.90 -16.54
N ARG A 220 7.35 8.19 -16.26
CA ARG A 220 8.15 9.13 -17.08
C ARG A 220 9.27 9.82 -16.32
N GLU A 221 9.25 9.74 -14.99
CA GLU A 221 10.28 10.30 -14.13
C GLU A 221 10.98 9.15 -13.42
N LYS A 222 12.30 9.08 -13.58
CA LYS A 222 13.15 8.06 -12.96
C LYS A 222 13.35 8.38 -11.48
N ILE A 223 13.17 7.38 -10.63
CA ILE A 223 13.62 7.39 -9.24
C ILE A 223 15.09 6.96 -9.23
N LYS A 224 16.00 7.91 -8.99
CA LYS A 224 17.44 7.67 -8.98
C LYS A 224 17.84 6.92 -7.71
N LEU A 225 18.48 5.76 -7.87
CA LEU A 225 18.94 4.93 -6.76
C LEU A 225 20.45 5.02 -6.50
N GLU A 226 21.23 5.51 -7.44
CA GLU A 226 22.66 5.77 -7.21
C GLU A 226 22.84 6.86 -6.15
N VAL A 227 23.61 6.56 -5.10
CA VAL A 227 23.92 7.49 -3.99
C VAL A 227 25.43 7.61 -3.76
N LEU A 228 26.09 6.50 -3.42
CA LEU A 228 27.52 6.45 -3.12
C LEU A 228 28.25 5.52 -4.10
N PRO A 229 29.53 5.77 -4.41
CA PRO A 229 30.32 4.95 -5.34
C PRO A 229 30.38 3.45 -5.02
N ASP A 230 30.42 3.12 -3.73
CA ASP A 230 30.54 1.78 -3.16
C ASP A 230 29.20 1.08 -2.94
N GLN A 231 28.08 1.80 -3.11
CA GLN A 231 26.74 1.24 -3.07
C GLN A 231 26.33 0.71 -4.45
N TYR A 232 26.88 -0.45 -4.81
CA TYR A 232 26.67 -1.05 -6.13
C TYR A 232 25.22 -1.43 -6.43
N GLY A 233 24.39 -1.72 -5.41
CA GLY A 233 22.98 -2.07 -5.58
C GLY A 233 22.20 -1.02 -6.38
N GLY A 234 22.19 0.22 -5.90
CA GLY A 234 21.52 1.33 -6.57
C GLY A 234 22.11 1.63 -7.95
N ARG A 235 23.45 1.57 -8.09
CA ARG A 235 24.14 1.79 -9.36
C ARG A 235 23.77 0.76 -10.43
N VAL A 236 23.81 -0.52 -10.10
CA VAL A 236 23.47 -1.64 -10.99
C VAL A 236 21.99 -1.58 -11.39
N MET A 237 21.11 -1.29 -10.44
CA MET A 237 19.67 -1.13 -10.70
C MET A 237 19.38 0.06 -11.62
N ASP A 238 19.99 1.22 -11.39
CA ASP A 238 19.79 2.40 -12.21
C ASP A 238 20.20 2.21 -13.68
N LEU A 239 21.16 1.33 -13.94
CA LEU A 239 21.64 1.00 -15.29
C LEU A 239 20.75 -0.04 -15.99
N LEU A 240 20.34 -1.09 -15.28
CA LEU A 240 19.74 -2.28 -15.91
C LEU A 240 18.24 -2.39 -15.69
N CYS A 241 17.73 -1.90 -14.58
CA CYS A 241 16.34 -2.03 -14.16
C CYS A 241 15.84 -0.69 -13.59
N PRO A 242 15.80 0.39 -14.40
CA PRO A 242 15.41 1.71 -13.90
C PRO A 242 14.00 1.65 -13.29
N ILE A 243 13.83 2.31 -12.15
CA ILE A 243 12.54 2.45 -11.48
C ILE A 243 12.00 3.83 -11.77
N GLY A 244 10.74 3.93 -12.19
CA GLY A 244 10.05 5.21 -12.36
C GLY A 244 8.97 5.47 -11.31
N LYS A 245 8.57 6.73 -11.18
CA LYS A 245 7.38 7.13 -10.42
C LYS A 245 6.13 6.48 -11.04
N GLY A 246 5.49 5.59 -10.28
CA GLY A 246 4.36 4.77 -10.75
C GLY A 246 4.73 3.34 -11.17
N GLN A 247 5.95 2.87 -10.89
CA GLN A 247 6.40 1.52 -11.28
C GLN A 247 5.66 0.42 -10.52
N ARG A 248 5.39 -0.69 -11.21
CA ARG A 248 4.96 -1.98 -10.63
C ARG A 248 6.11 -2.98 -10.73
N GLY A 249 6.98 -2.96 -9.74
CA GLY A 249 8.19 -3.78 -9.70
C GLY A 249 8.03 -5.05 -8.88
N LEU A 250 8.59 -6.15 -9.38
CA LEU A 250 8.75 -7.41 -8.64
C LEU A 250 10.22 -7.73 -8.43
N ILE A 251 10.64 -7.91 -7.17
CA ILE A 251 11.92 -8.51 -6.81
C ILE A 251 11.68 -10.02 -6.63
N VAL A 252 11.99 -10.78 -7.67
CA VAL A 252 11.80 -12.22 -7.74
C VAL A 252 13.01 -12.90 -7.11
N ALA A 253 12.83 -13.44 -5.91
CA ALA A 253 13.94 -13.88 -5.09
C ALA A 253 13.69 -15.28 -4.50
N PRO A 254 14.61 -16.24 -4.73
CA PRO A 254 14.71 -17.42 -3.90
C PRO A 254 15.06 -17.03 -2.45
N PRO A 255 14.77 -17.89 -1.45
CA PRO A 255 15.24 -17.69 -0.09
C PRO A 255 16.77 -17.51 -0.02
N ARG A 256 17.25 -16.66 0.89
CA ARG A 256 18.67 -16.40 1.19
C ARG A 256 19.49 -15.75 0.05
N THR A 257 18.85 -14.99 -0.83
CA THR A 257 19.53 -14.30 -1.97
C THR A 257 19.80 -12.80 -1.75
N GLY A 258 19.52 -12.27 -0.55
CA GLY A 258 19.75 -10.85 -0.24
C GLY A 258 18.55 -9.92 -0.54
N LYS A 259 17.34 -10.47 -0.69
CA LYS A 259 16.07 -9.75 -0.86
C LYS A 259 15.93 -8.53 0.07
N THR A 260 16.09 -8.75 1.38
CA THR A 260 15.93 -7.70 2.41
C THR A 260 16.97 -6.60 2.26
N MET A 261 18.24 -6.96 2.03
CA MET A 261 19.32 -5.98 1.82
C MET A 261 19.07 -5.12 0.58
N LEU A 262 18.56 -5.72 -0.51
CA LEU A 262 18.20 -4.98 -1.71
C LEU A 262 17.04 -4.02 -1.45
N LEU A 263 16.00 -4.46 -0.73
CA LEU A 263 14.86 -3.62 -0.38
C LEU A 263 15.26 -2.44 0.51
N GLN A 264 16.10 -2.67 1.52
CA GLN A 264 16.70 -1.62 2.35
C GLN A 264 17.55 -0.65 1.53
N SER A 265 18.36 -1.17 0.59
CA SER A 265 19.16 -0.33 -0.30
C SER A 265 18.27 0.58 -1.16
N ILE A 266 17.15 0.07 -1.69
CA ILE A 266 16.18 0.86 -2.44
C ILE A 266 15.60 1.94 -1.53
N ALA A 267 15.13 1.57 -0.34
CA ALA A 267 14.52 2.49 0.60
C ALA A 267 15.46 3.64 0.96
N ASN A 268 16.68 3.33 1.40
CA ASN A 268 17.67 4.35 1.78
C ASN A 268 18.08 5.24 0.60
N SER A 269 18.11 4.70 -0.62
CA SER A 269 18.40 5.49 -1.81
C SER A 269 17.27 6.48 -2.13
N ILE A 270 16.01 6.04 -2.00
CA ILE A 270 14.85 6.90 -2.19
C ILE A 270 14.79 7.97 -1.10
N SER A 271 14.95 7.64 0.18
CA SER A 271 14.88 8.63 1.27
C SER A 271 15.95 9.72 1.11
N LYS A 272 17.13 9.37 0.57
CA LYS A 272 18.22 10.33 0.36
C LYS A 272 18.08 11.15 -0.94
N ASN A 273 17.75 10.52 -2.05
CA ASN A 273 17.70 11.19 -3.35
C ASN A 273 16.34 11.86 -3.63
N HIS A 274 15.27 11.35 -3.01
CA HIS A 274 13.89 11.72 -3.25
C HIS A 274 13.10 11.90 -1.94
N PRO A 275 13.50 12.85 -1.06
CA PRO A 275 12.82 13.10 0.23
C PRO A 275 11.36 13.58 0.07
N GLU A 276 10.97 14.01 -1.13
CA GLU A 276 9.59 14.36 -1.46
C GLU A 276 8.64 13.15 -1.54
N ILE A 277 9.18 11.96 -1.81
CA ILE A 277 8.41 10.73 -1.97
C ILE A 277 7.97 10.22 -0.61
N LYS A 278 6.67 9.97 -0.45
CA LYS A 278 6.12 9.33 0.75
C LYS A 278 6.35 7.83 0.69
N MET A 279 7.22 7.33 1.56
CA MET A 279 7.60 5.91 1.57
C MET A 279 6.90 5.14 2.69
N LEU A 280 6.26 4.05 2.30
CA LEU A 280 5.60 3.10 3.18
C LEU A 280 6.28 1.74 3.01
N VAL A 281 6.82 1.18 4.09
CA VAL A 281 7.36 -0.19 4.08
C VAL A 281 6.33 -1.10 4.71
N LEU A 282 5.85 -2.09 3.97
CA LEU A 282 4.83 -3.03 4.41
C LEU A 282 5.42 -4.43 4.52
N LEU A 283 5.54 -4.93 5.76
CA LEU A 283 6.07 -6.26 6.06
C LEU A 283 4.94 -7.21 6.48
N ILE A 284 4.73 -8.28 5.71
CA ILE A 284 3.64 -9.23 5.89
C ILE A 284 4.19 -10.62 6.16
N ASP A 285 3.77 -11.21 7.28
CA ASP A 285 4.10 -12.58 7.69
C ASP A 285 5.63 -12.81 7.72
N GLU A 286 6.36 -11.78 8.18
CA GLU A 286 7.81 -11.80 8.33
C GLU A 286 8.20 -11.89 9.82
N ARG A 287 9.47 -12.18 10.09
CA ARG A 287 9.95 -12.38 11.46
C ARG A 287 10.07 -11.07 12.25
N PRO A 288 9.76 -11.05 13.56
CA PRO A 288 9.89 -9.84 14.39
C PRO A 288 11.27 -9.18 14.37
N GLU A 289 12.35 -9.97 14.32
CA GLU A 289 13.72 -9.46 14.23
C GLU A 289 14.01 -8.78 12.88
N GLU A 290 13.42 -9.28 11.78
CA GLU A 290 13.55 -8.68 10.44
C GLU A 290 12.75 -7.38 10.36
N VAL A 291 11.59 -7.30 11.03
CA VAL A 291 10.82 -6.06 11.19
C VAL A 291 11.64 -5.02 11.95
N THR A 292 12.23 -5.41 13.09
CA THR A 292 13.04 -4.50 13.91
C THR A 292 14.25 -3.98 13.15
N ASP A 293 14.92 -4.85 12.39
CA ASP A 293 16.05 -4.48 11.54
C ASP A 293 15.63 -3.47 10.46
N MET A 294 14.51 -3.69 9.77
CA MET A 294 13.99 -2.76 8.77
C MET A 294 13.65 -1.39 9.40
N SER A 295 12.94 -1.37 10.53
CA SER A 295 12.54 -0.13 11.21
C SER A 295 13.71 0.71 11.73
N ARG A 296 14.87 0.09 12.01
CA ARG A 296 16.05 0.82 12.50
C ARG A 296 16.97 1.32 11.40
N ASN A 297 16.95 0.67 10.24
CA ASN A 297 17.90 0.93 9.16
C ASN A 297 17.31 1.72 7.98
N VAL A 298 16.00 2.00 8.00
CA VAL A 298 15.31 2.72 6.93
C VAL A 298 14.55 3.91 7.51
N ASP A 299 14.77 5.08 6.93
CA ASP A 299 14.00 6.29 7.20
C ASP A 299 12.72 6.30 6.36
N ALA A 300 11.73 5.54 6.82
CA ALA A 300 10.40 5.42 6.21
C ALA A 300 9.37 4.97 7.26
N GLU A 301 8.10 5.12 6.93
CA GLU A 301 7.02 4.60 7.76
C GLU A 301 6.93 3.08 7.59
N VAL A 302 7.35 2.33 8.61
CA VAL A 302 7.35 0.85 8.60
C VAL A 302 6.11 0.31 9.30
N VAL A 303 5.25 -0.36 8.52
CA VAL A 303 4.02 -1.01 8.96
C VAL A 303 4.20 -2.52 8.82
N SER A 304 3.84 -3.29 9.84
CA SER A 304 4.09 -4.73 9.83
C SER A 304 2.97 -5.57 10.45
N SER A 305 2.89 -6.81 10.00
CA SER A 305 2.14 -7.88 10.66
C SER A 305 3.00 -9.13 10.62
N THR A 306 3.59 -9.50 11.77
CA THR A 306 4.51 -10.64 11.88
C THR A 306 3.79 -11.97 11.69
N PHE A 307 4.54 -13.06 11.53
CA PHE A 307 3.98 -14.41 11.34
C PHE A 307 3.17 -14.93 12.53
N ASP A 308 3.29 -14.31 13.72
CA ASP A 308 2.49 -14.65 14.90
C ASP A 308 1.02 -14.25 14.74
N GLU A 309 0.73 -13.41 13.75
CA GLU A 309 -0.57 -12.82 13.53
C GLU A 309 -1.43 -13.64 12.57
N PRO A 310 -2.76 -13.62 12.73
CA PRO A 310 -3.66 -14.37 11.85
C PRO A 310 -3.75 -13.73 10.46
N ALA A 311 -4.08 -14.54 9.44
CA ALA A 311 -4.16 -14.09 8.04
C ALA A 311 -5.09 -12.88 7.81
N HIS A 312 -6.20 -12.77 8.55
CA HIS A 312 -7.11 -11.63 8.43
C HIS A 312 -6.44 -10.32 8.81
N ARG A 313 -5.49 -10.36 9.76
CA ARG A 313 -4.73 -9.19 10.19
C ARG A 313 -3.78 -8.73 9.09
N HIS A 314 -3.08 -9.66 8.42
CA HIS A 314 -2.25 -9.32 7.26
C HIS A 314 -3.07 -8.60 6.17
N VAL A 315 -4.28 -9.10 5.90
CA VAL A 315 -5.18 -8.52 4.90
C VAL A 315 -5.64 -7.11 5.33
N GLN A 316 -6.04 -6.92 6.59
CA GLN A 316 -6.50 -5.63 7.10
C GLN A 316 -5.39 -4.57 7.07
N VAL A 317 -4.20 -4.90 7.56
CA VAL A 317 -3.05 -3.97 7.56
C VAL A 317 -2.68 -3.56 6.14
N ALA A 318 -2.63 -4.52 5.20
CA ALA A 318 -2.39 -4.21 3.80
C ALA A 318 -3.48 -3.32 3.17
N GLN A 319 -4.75 -3.51 3.56
CA GLN A 319 -5.86 -2.66 3.11
C GLN A 319 -5.73 -1.21 3.61
N MET A 320 -5.35 -1.02 4.87
CA MET A 320 -5.12 0.32 5.41
C MET A 320 -3.95 1.02 4.68
N VAL A 321 -2.84 0.33 4.47
CA VAL A 321 -1.67 0.87 3.76
C VAL A 321 -2.01 1.28 2.33
N ILE A 322 -2.72 0.43 1.58
CA ILE A 322 -3.04 0.75 0.18
C ILE A 322 -4.07 1.87 0.07
N GLU A 323 -5.06 1.93 0.98
CA GLU A 323 -6.02 3.03 0.97
C GLU A 323 -5.34 4.35 1.35
N LYS A 324 -4.44 4.36 2.35
CA LYS A 324 -3.61 5.53 2.67
C LYS A 324 -2.81 6.01 1.46
N ALA A 325 -2.13 5.09 0.77
CA ALA A 325 -1.36 5.42 -0.41
C ALA A 325 -2.21 6.04 -1.53
N LYS A 326 -3.42 5.49 -1.79
CA LYS A 326 -4.35 6.07 -2.76
C LYS A 326 -4.79 7.48 -2.36
N ARG A 327 -5.12 7.72 -1.09
CA ARG A 327 -5.52 9.05 -0.60
C ARG A 327 -4.40 10.06 -0.78
N LEU A 328 -3.16 9.69 -0.50
CA LEU A 328 -2.00 10.55 -0.75
C LEU A 328 -1.84 10.89 -2.25
N VAL A 329 -2.02 9.91 -3.14
CA VAL A 329 -1.96 10.15 -4.60
C VAL A 329 -3.11 11.03 -5.10
N GLU A 330 -4.32 10.89 -4.56
CA GLU A 330 -5.45 11.80 -4.86
C GLU A 330 -5.14 13.27 -4.52
N HIS A 331 -4.18 13.51 -3.62
CA HIS A 331 -3.68 14.84 -3.26
C HIS A 331 -2.39 15.25 -4.01
N GLY A 332 -1.98 14.48 -5.03
CA GLY A 332 -0.84 14.77 -5.88
C GLY A 332 0.52 14.35 -5.32
N HIS A 333 0.55 13.53 -4.27
CA HIS A 333 1.81 13.02 -3.74
C HIS A 333 2.35 11.83 -4.56
N ASP A 334 3.68 11.76 -4.65
CA ASP A 334 4.37 10.55 -5.08
C ASP A 334 4.55 9.60 -3.88
N VAL A 335 4.06 8.38 -4.03
CA VAL A 335 4.06 7.38 -2.96
C VAL A 335 4.80 6.13 -3.43
N VAL A 336 5.68 5.59 -2.59
CA VAL A 336 6.34 4.30 -2.79
C VAL A 336 5.92 3.35 -1.68
N ILE A 337 5.41 2.18 -2.06
CA ILE A 337 5.22 1.05 -1.15
C ILE A 337 6.31 0.01 -1.43
N LEU A 338 7.10 -0.31 -0.40
CA LEU A 338 8.02 -1.45 -0.40
C LEU A 338 7.35 -2.61 0.33
N LEU A 339 6.91 -3.62 -0.41
CA LEU A 339 6.15 -4.75 0.13
C LEU A 339 7.02 -6.00 0.25
N ASP A 340 7.13 -6.53 1.47
CA ASP A 340 7.76 -7.81 1.74
C ASP A 340 6.82 -8.76 2.51
N SER A 341 6.12 -9.71 1.88
CA SER A 341 6.13 -10.07 0.45
C SER A 341 4.74 -10.19 -0.15
N ILE A 342 4.65 -10.02 -1.48
CA ILE A 342 3.39 -10.20 -2.20
C ILE A 342 2.92 -11.66 -2.19
N THR A 343 3.86 -12.61 -2.15
CA THR A 343 3.56 -14.04 -2.07
C THR A 343 2.85 -14.38 -0.77
N ARG A 344 3.36 -13.88 0.37
CA ARG A 344 2.73 -14.08 1.68
C ARG A 344 1.39 -13.38 1.80
N LEU A 345 1.28 -12.15 1.25
CA LEU A 345 -0.01 -11.45 1.19
C LEU A 345 -1.05 -12.24 0.39
N ALA A 346 -0.68 -12.80 -0.77
CA ALA A 346 -1.59 -13.62 -1.58
C ALA A 346 -2.02 -14.91 -0.85
N ARG A 347 -1.11 -15.55 -0.09
CA ARG A 347 -1.45 -16.68 0.79
C ARG A 347 -2.47 -16.28 1.86
N ALA A 348 -2.31 -15.11 2.49
CA ALA A 348 -3.25 -14.60 3.48
C ALA A 348 -4.65 -14.41 2.88
N TYR A 349 -4.74 -13.78 1.69
CA TYR A 349 -6.01 -13.65 0.97
C TYR A 349 -6.64 -15.01 0.62
N ASN A 350 -5.85 -15.98 0.19
CA ASN A 350 -6.34 -17.32 -0.11
C ASN A 350 -6.95 -18.03 1.11
N THR A 351 -6.40 -17.78 2.30
CA THR A 351 -6.92 -18.33 3.56
C THR A 351 -8.19 -17.61 4.03
N CYS A 352 -8.30 -16.29 3.78
CA CYS A 352 -9.41 -15.47 4.27
C CYS A 352 -10.64 -15.44 3.35
N GLU A 353 -10.46 -15.64 2.04
CA GLU A 353 -11.58 -15.57 1.09
C GLU A 353 -12.51 -16.80 1.23
N PRO A 354 -13.85 -16.59 1.16
CA PRO A 354 -14.79 -17.70 1.11
C PRO A 354 -14.51 -18.61 -0.09
N ALA A 355 -14.59 -19.93 0.11
CA ALA A 355 -14.34 -20.89 -0.95
C ALA A 355 -15.28 -20.69 -2.15
N SER A 356 -14.70 -20.52 -3.34
CA SER A 356 -15.45 -20.35 -4.60
C SER A 356 -16.01 -21.67 -5.14
N GLY A 357 -15.55 -22.80 -4.58
CA GLY A 357 -15.80 -24.15 -5.10
C GLY A 357 -14.92 -24.52 -6.31
N LYS A 358 -14.03 -23.62 -6.75
CA LYS A 358 -13.07 -23.86 -7.85
C LYS A 358 -11.64 -23.64 -7.35
N ILE A 359 -10.89 -24.73 -7.22
CA ILE A 359 -9.50 -24.70 -6.80
C ILE A 359 -8.62 -24.85 -8.04
N LEU A 360 -7.73 -23.88 -8.26
CA LEU A 360 -6.71 -23.88 -9.30
C LEU A 360 -5.55 -24.81 -8.91
N SER A 361 -4.61 -24.98 -9.84
CA SER A 361 -3.35 -25.67 -9.56
C SER A 361 -2.66 -25.08 -8.32
N GLY A 362 -2.03 -25.93 -7.50
CA GLY A 362 -1.31 -25.47 -6.30
C GLY A 362 -2.20 -25.13 -5.10
N GLY A 363 -3.51 -25.42 -5.14
CA GLY A 363 -4.40 -25.20 -3.99
C GLY A 363 -4.89 -23.76 -3.81
N VAL A 364 -4.74 -22.94 -4.86
CA VAL A 364 -5.18 -21.55 -4.87
C VAL A 364 -6.65 -21.49 -5.30
N ASP A 365 -7.51 -20.82 -4.53
CA ASP A 365 -8.89 -20.59 -4.92
C ASP A 365 -8.97 -19.62 -6.11
N ALA A 366 -9.89 -19.85 -7.05
CA ALA A 366 -10.02 -19.03 -8.26
C ALA A 366 -10.27 -17.54 -7.98
N ASN A 367 -10.90 -17.20 -6.86
CA ASN A 367 -11.18 -15.81 -6.47
C ASN A 367 -10.08 -15.21 -5.57
N ALA A 368 -9.23 -16.04 -4.96
CA ALA A 368 -8.24 -15.61 -3.96
C ALA A 368 -7.24 -14.57 -4.51
N LEU A 369 -6.87 -14.66 -5.79
CA LEU A 369 -5.88 -13.78 -6.40
C LEU A 369 -6.45 -12.45 -6.89
N HIS A 370 -7.77 -12.28 -6.91
CA HIS A 370 -8.38 -11.05 -7.42
C HIS A 370 -7.99 -9.81 -6.60
N ARG A 371 -8.10 -9.88 -5.26
CA ARG A 371 -7.74 -8.75 -4.38
C ARG A 371 -6.23 -8.46 -4.35
N PRO A 372 -5.34 -9.45 -4.20
CA PRO A 372 -3.90 -9.23 -4.33
C PRO A 372 -3.49 -8.60 -5.68
N LYS A 373 -4.09 -9.04 -6.80
CA LYS A 373 -3.85 -8.43 -8.12
C LYS A 373 -4.32 -6.98 -8.18
N ARG A 374 -5.46 -6.64 -7.56
CA ARG A 374 -5.91 -5.25 -7.44
C ARG A 374 -4.98 -4.41 -6.56
N PHE A 375 -4.43 -4.98 -5.49
CA PHE A 375 -3.44 -4.30 -4.64
C PHE A 375 -2.19 -3.93 -5.48
N PHE A 376 -1.60 -4.91 -6.15
CA PHE A 376 -0.38 -4.67 -6.93
C PHE A 376 -0.63 -3.83 -8.19
N GLY A 377 -1.78 -4.04 -8.85
CA GLY A 377 -2.25 -3.24 -9.98
C GLY A 377 -2.72 -1.83 -9.62
N ALA A 378 -2.75 -1.47 -8.33
CA ALA A 378 -2.99 -0.10 -7.93
C ALA A 378 -1.83 0.80 -8.36
N ALA A 379 -0.58 0.31 -8.33
CA ALA A 379 0.57 1.10 -8.72
C ALA A 379 0.50 1.55 -10.19
N ARG A 380 0.66 2.86 -10.40
CA ARG A 380 0.51 3.55 -11.68
C ARG A 380 1.07 4.96 -11.54
N ASN A 381 1.56 5.50 -12.65
CA ASN A 381 1.79 6.94 -12.77
C ASN A 381 0.45 7.62 -13.11
N ILE A 382 0.23 8.85 -12.65
CA ILE A 382 -1.00 9.61 -12.88
C ILE A 382 -0.68 10.84 -13.72
N GLU A 383 -1.48 11.09 -14.77
CA GLU A 383 -1.27 12.24 -15.66
C GLU A 383 -1.61 13.57 -14.96
N GLU A 384 -2.64 13.57 -14.12
CA GLU A 384 -3.11 14.74 -13.37
C GLU A 384 -2.21 15.12 -12.17
N GLY A 385 -1.23 14.29 -11.82
CA GLY A 385 -0.27 14.53 -10.73
C GLY A 385 -0.22 13.41 -9.69
N GLY A 386 0.95 13.26 -9.07
CA GLY A 386 1.26 12.18 -8.14
C GLY A 386 1.49 10.84 -8.82
N SER A 387 1.89 9.84 -8.04
CA SER A 387 2.12 8.50 -8.54
C SER A 387 2.09 7.48 -7.40
N LEU A 388 1.68 6.25 -7.72
CA LEU A 388 1.81 5.12 -6.80
C LEU A 388 2.81 4.11 -7.36
N THR A 389 3.95 3.99 -6.72
CA THR A 389 4.97 2.98 -7.00
C THR A 389 4.84 1.84 -6.00
N ILE A 390 4.82 0.59 -6.47
CA ILE A 390 4.87 -0.59 -5.60
C ILE A 390 6.03 -1.46 -6.06
N ILE A 391 7.01 -1.65 -5.18
CA ILE A 391 8.08 -2.63 -5.35
C ILE A 391 7.83 -3.74 -4.35
N ALA A 392 7.46 -4.91 -4.85
CA ALA A 392 7.12 -6.04 -4.01
C ALA A 392 8.08 -7.20 -4.22
N THR A 393 8.41 -7.91 -3.15
CA THR A 393 9.19 -9.14 -3.26
C THR A 393 8.27 -10.32 -3.56
N ALA A 394 8.72 -11.23 -4.43
CA ALA A 394 8.03 -12.47 -4.77
C ALA A 394 8.96 -13.66 -4.54
N LEU A 395 8.50 -14.62 -3.74
CA LEU A 395 9.26 -15.82 -3.42
C LEU A 395 9.12 -16.85 -4.55
N ILE A 396 10.25 -17.37 -5.01
CA ILE A 396 10.34 -18.50 -5.95
C ILE A 396 11.21 -19.61 -5.38
N GLU A 397 11.19 -20.79 -6.00
CA GLU A 397 12.01 -21.94 -5.59
C GLU A 397 11.83 -22.34 -4.12
N THR A 398 10.62 -22.17 -3.59
CA THR A 398 10.25 -22.55 -2.22
C THR A 398 9.88 -24.02 -2.08
N GLY A 399 9.72 -24.73 -3.22
CA GLY A 399 9.17 -26.08 -3.29
C GLY A 399 7.63 -26.12 -3.19
N SER A 400 6.96 -24.96 -3.09
CA SER A 400 5.50 -24.86 -3.07
C SER A 400 4.95 -24.53 -4.45
N ARG A 401 4.12 -25.44 -4.99
CA ARG A 401 3.39 -25.21 -6.25
C ARG A 401 2.39 -24.03 -6.14
N MET A 402 1.95 -23.71 -4.94
CA MET A 402 1.11 -22.53 -4.68
C MET A 402 1.87 -21.24 -5.03
N ASP A 403 3.13 -21.14 -4.61
CA ASP A 403 3.95 -19.95 -4.81
C ASP A 403 4.31 -19.76 -6.28
N GLU A 404 4.56 -20.86 -7.01
CA GLU A 404 4.78 -20.84 -8.46
C GLU A 404 3.56 -20.25 -9.19
N VAL A 405 2.35 -20.68 -8.83
CA VAL A 405 1.11 -20.17 -9.43
C VAL A 405 0.88 -18.70 -9.06
N ILE A 406 1.13 -18.33 -7.81
CA ILE A 406 1.05 -16.93 -7.37
C ILE A 406 2.03 -16.05 -8.16
N PHE A 407 3.27 -16.50 -8.32
CA PHE A 407 4.31 -15.76 -9.04
C PHE A 407 3.92 -15.53 -10.50
N GLU A 408 3.48 -16.56 -11.22
CA GLU A 408 3.09 -16.44 -12.63
C GLU A 408 1.92 -15.44 -12.83
N GLU A 409 0.97 -15.40 -11.90
CA GLU A 409 -0.15 -14.45 -11.94
C GLU A 409 0.27 -12.99 -11.74
N PHE A 410 1.28 -12.75 -10.89
CA PHE A 410 1.81 -11.41 -10.67
C PHE A 410 2.81 -10.96 -11.73
N LYS A 411 3.56 -11.88 -12.32
CA LYS A 411 4.48 -11.61 -13.43
C LYS A 411 3.78 -10.93 -14.61
N GLY A 412 2.56 -11.37 -14.93
CA GLY A 412 1.73 -10.73 -15.97
C GLY A 412 1.21 -9.33 -15.61
N THR A 413 1.19 -8.98 -14.32
CA THR A 413 0.64 -7.72 -13.79
C THR A 413 1.71 -6.62 -13.67
N GLY A 414 2.95 -7.03 -13.37
CA GLY A 414 4.10 -6.14 -13.22
C GLY A 414 4.63 -5.57 -14.53
N ASN A 415 5.41 -4.50 -14.44
CA ASN A 415 6.12 -3.90 -15.57
C ASN A 415 7.62 -3.72 -15.32
N MET A 416 8.14 -4.16 -14.17
CA MET A 416 9.57 -4.31 -13.90
C MET A 416 9.80 -5.60 -13.11
N GLU A 417 10.87 -6.32 -13.45
CA GLU A 417 11.30 -7.54 -12.78
C GLU A 417 12.79 -7.44 -12.45
N ILE A 418 13.14 -7.69 -11.18
CA ILE A 418 14.51 -7.90 -10.72
C ILE A 418 14.59 -9.34 -10.24
N VAL A 419 15.37 -10.16 -10.92
CA VAL A 419 15.52 -11.57 -10.59
C VAL A 419 16.80 -11.75 -9.81
N LEU A 420 16.71 -12.32 -8.60
CA LEU A 420 17.86 -12.71 -7.80
C LEU A 420 18.21 -14.19 -8.04
N ASP A 421 19.50 -14.49 -8.16
CA ASP A 421 20.01 -15.83 -8.46
C ASP A 421 20.75 -16.43 -7.25
N ARG A 422 20.37 -17.66 -6.89
CA ARG A 422 20.95 -18.38 -5.76
C ARG A 422 22.44 -18.69 -5.96
N LYS A 423 22.87 -19.02 -7.18
CA LYS A 423 24.27 -19.38 -7.46
C LYS A 423 25.19 -18.16 -7.32
N VAL A 424 24.70 -16.98 -7.70
CA VAL A 424 25.42 -15.71 -7.49
C VAL A 424 25.55 -15.42 -5.99
N ALA A 425 24.45 -15.57 -5.23
CA ALA A 425 24.45 -15.39 -3.78
C ALA A 425 25.36 -16.40 -3.04
N ASP A 426 25.37 -17.67 -3.44
CA ASP A 426 26.21 -18.72 -2.86
C ASP A 426 27.71 -18.45 -3.05
N LYS A 427 28.07 -17.72 -4.13
CA LYS A 427 29.42 -17.21 -4.37
C LYS A 427 29.74 -15.92 -3.61
N ARG A 428 28.79 -15.39 -2.82
CA ARG A 428 28.90 -14.13 -2.07
C ARG A 428 29.10 -12.90 -2.95
N VAL A 429 28.57 -12.93 -4.18
CA VAL A 429 28.57 -11.77 -5.08
C VAL A 429 27.25 -11.02 -4.88
N PHE A 430 27.31 -9.74 -4.51
CA PHE A 430 26.14 -8.89 -4.25
C PHE A 430 26.24 -7.56 -5.00
N PRO A 431 25.12 -7.04 -5.57
CA PRO A 431 23.78 -7.60 -5.57
C PRO A 431 23.68 -8.90 -6.39
N ALA A 432 22.98 -9.91 -5.87
CA ALA A 432 22.92 -11.24 -6.48
C ALA A 432 21.91 -11.31 -7.63
N MET A 433 22.02 -10.42 -8.61
CA MET A 433 21.05 -10.26 -9.70
C MET A 433 21.38 -11.11 -10.93
N ASP A 434 20.36 -11.68 -11.56
CA ASP A 434 20.45 -12.18 -12.93
C ASP A 434 20.11 -11.04 -13.90
N ILE A 435 21.14 -10.46 -14.50
CA ILE A 435 21.04 -9.31 -15.42
C ILE A 435 20.19 -9.64 -16.65
N ASN A 436 20.27 -10.87 -17.17
CA ASN A 436 19.62 -11.26 -18.40
C ASN A 436 18.11 -11.45 -18.21
N ARG A 437 17.70 -11.88 -17.02
CA ARG A 437 16.28 -12.06 -16.66
C ARG A 437 15.64 -10.80 -16.05
N SER A 438 16.44 -9.80 -15.68
CA SER A 438 15.94 -8.57 -15.07
C SER A 438 15.77 -7.44 -16.10
N GLY A 439 14.75 -6.61 -15.93
CA GLY A 439 14.53 -5.44 -16.78
C GLY A 439 13.23 -4.69 -16.49
N THR A 440 13.12 -3.51 -17.10
CA THR A 440 11.95 -2.62 -16.99
C THR A 440 11.29 -2.47 -18.37
N ARG A 441 9.97 -2.65 -18.45
CA ARG A 441 9.22 -2.34 -19.67
C ARG A 441 9.18 -0.84 -19.89
N LYS A 442 9.29 -0.40 -21.14
CA LYS A 442 9.26 1.01 -21.52
C LYS A 442 10.38 1.85 -20.88
N GLU A 443 11.57 1.26 -20.71
CA GLU A 443 12.73 1.94 -20.14
C GLU A 443 13.20 3.14 -20.96
N GLU A 444 12.83 3.23 -22.25
CA GLU A 444 13.07 4.42 -23.09
C GLU A 444 12.35 5.68 -22.60
N LEU A 445 11.37 5.55 -21.70
CA LEU A 445 10.70 6.69 -21.06
C LEU A 445 11.42 7.15 -19.78
N LEU A 446 12.40 6.39 -19.29
CA LEU A 446 13.11 6.64 -18.03
C LEU A 446 14.59 6.95 -18.24
N LEU A 447 15.15 6.53 -19.37
CA LEU A 447 16.54 6.74 -19.73
C LEU A 447 16.61 7.63 -20.97
N ASP A 448 17.56 8.57 -20.98
CA ASP A 448 17.86 9.32 -22.19
C ASP A 448 18.47 8.41 -23.28
N GLU A 449 18.41 8.85 -24.53
CA GLU A 449 18.81 8.07 -25.69
C GLU A 449 20.28 7.59 -25.61
N LYS A 450 21.19 8.46 -25.15
CA LYS A 450 22.63 8.15 -25.05
C LYS A 450 22.87 7.08 -23.99
N THR A 451 22.22 7.20 -22.84
CA THR A 451 22.29 6.18 -21.78
C THR A 451 21.69 4.85 -22.26
N LEU A 452 20.51 4.88 -22.89
CA LEU A 452 19.82 3.69 -23.37
C LEU A 452 20.65 2.88 -24.37
N GLN A 453 21.26 3.55 -25.35
CA GLN A 453 22.14 2.90 -26.34
C GLN A 453 23.32 2.19 -25.68
N ARG A 454 23.94 2.80 -24.67
CA ARG A 454 25.08 2.23 -23.95
C ARG A 454 24.67 1.05 -23.07
N VAL A 455 23.56 1.17 -22.36
CA VAL A 455 22.96 0.06 -21.60
C VAL A 455 22.65 -1.12 -22.52
N TRP A 456 22.20 -0.86 -23.74
CA TRP A 456 21.94 -1.92 -24.71
C TRP A 456 23.21 -2.65 -25.16
N ILE A 457 24.29 -1.90 -25.44
CA ILE A 457 25.62 -2.47 -25.72
C ILE A 457 26.11 -3.32 -24.55
N LEU A 458 25.99 -2.79 -23.32
CA LEU A 458 26.34 -3.51 -22.10
C LEU A 458 25.57 -4.82 -21.98
N ARG A 459 24.24 -4.81 -22.18
CA ARG A 459 23.40 -6.02 -22.17
C ARG A 459 23.84 -7.03 -23.24
N LYS A 460 24.18 -6.58 -24.45
CA LYS A 460 24.70 -7.46 -25.51
C LYS A 460 26.02 -8.12 -25.14
N LEU A 461 26.91 -7.38 -24.48
CA LEU A 461 28.20 -7.89 -24.01
C LEU A 461 28.05 -8.90 -22.87
N LEU A 462 27.09 -8.69 -21.97
CA LEU A 462 26.83 -9.58 -20.82
C LEU A 462 26.00 -10.82 -21.19
N SER A 463 25.18 -10.76 -22.23
CA SER A 463 24.29 -11.85 -22.66
C SER A 463 24.94 -13.24 -22.84
N PRO A 464 26.17 -13.40 -23.37
CA PRO A 464 26.79 -14.71 -23.52
C PRO A 464 27.41 -15.25 -22.21
N LEU A 465 27.56 -14.43 -21.18
CA LEU A 465 28.18 -14.81 -19.91
C LEU A 465 27.20 -15.53 -18.99
N SER A 466 27.72 -16.33 -18.05
CA SER A 466 26.89 -16.88 -16.97
C SER A 466 26.44 -15.76 -16.02
N PRO A 467 25.38 -15.94 -15.20
CA PRO A 467 24.95 -14.93 -14.24
C PRO A 467 26.06 -14.49 -13.28
N ILE A 468 26.92 -15.43 -12.84
CA ILE A 468 28.06 -15.14 -11.95
C ILE A 468 29.07 -14.26 -12.68
N ASP A 469 29.55 -14.71 -13.84
CA ASP A 469 30.57 -13.98 -14.61
C ASP A 469 30.07 -12.61 -15.05
N SER A 470 28.78 -12.50 -15.38
CA SER A 470 28.14 -11.23 -15.75
C SER A 470 28.19 -10.22 -14.60
N MET A 471 27.83 -10.65 -13.39
CA MET A 471 27.84 -9.79 -12.21
C MET A 471 29.26 -9.42 -11.79
N GLU A 472 30.19 -10.38 -11.77
CA GLU A 472 31.59 -10.11 -11.43
C GLU A 472 32.25 -9.14 -12.42
N PHE A 473 32.01 -9.35 -13.72
CA PHE A 473 32.50 -8.43 -14.76
C PHE A 473 31.93 -7.03 -14.59
N LEU A 474 30.61 -6.90 -14.38
CA LEU A 474 29.98 -5.60 -14.19
C LEU A 474 30.54 -4.89 -12.96
N LEU A 475 30.67 -5.60 -11.82
CA LEU A 475 31.21 -5.04 -10.59
C LEU A 475 32.69 -4.63 -10.72
N ASP A 476 33.52 -5.40 -11.43
CA ASP A 476 34.91 -5.02 -11.73
C ASP A 476 34.98 -3.70 -12.51
N LYS A 477 34.06 -3.45 -13.44
CA LYS A 477 34.05 -2.20 -14.20
C LYS A 477 33.43 -1.04 -13.43
N VAL A 478 32.31 -1.26 -12.75
CA VAL A 478 31.61 -0.24 -11.97
C VAL A 478 32.47 0.24 -10.79
N SER A 479 33.20 -0.66 -10.13
CA SER A 479 34.09 -0.32 -9.01
C SER A 479 35.28 0.57 -9.38
N LYS A 480 35.64 0.65 -10.68
CA LYS A 480 36.72 1.53 -11.18
C LYS A 480 36.28 2.98 -11.35
N THR A 481 35.00 3.29 -11.17
CA THR A 481 34.40 4.61 -11.39
C THR A 481 33.55 5.03 -10.21
N LYS A 482 33.37 6.34 -10.03
CA LYS A 482 32.59 6.86 -8.91
C LYS A 482 31.10 6.94 -9.23
N THR A 483 30.76 7.19 -10.50
CA THR A 483 29.38 7.34 -10.95
C THR A 483 29.06 6.47 -12.16
N ASN A 484 27.77 6.23 -12.39
CA ASN A 484 27.27 5.55 -13.58
C ASN A 484 27.56 6.34 -14.86
N ASP A 485 27.53 7.67 -14.80
CA ASP A 485 27.88 8.51 -15.94
C ASP A 485 29.34 8.31 -16.36
N GLU A 486 30.28 8.35 -15.39
CA GLU A 486 31.71 8.06 -15.63
C GLU A 486 31.91 6.65 -16.20
N PHE A 487 31.20 5.65 -15.65
CA PHE A 487 31.24 4.28 -16.17
C PHE A 487 30.79 4.19 -17.63
N LEU A 488 29.62 4.76 -17.95
CA LEU A 488 29.07 4.76 -19.30
C LEU A 488 29.94 5.54 -20.29
N GLU A 489 30.66 6.56 -19.84
CA GLU A 489 31.63 7.28 -20.67
C GLU A 489 32.92 6.49 -20.92
N SER A 490 33.38 5.71 -19.94
CA SER A 490 34.56 4.85 -20.08
C SER A 490 34.38 3.73 -21.11
N MET A 491 33.14 3.33 -21.43
CA MET A 491 32.84 2.32 -22.45
C MET A 491 33.22 2.75 -23.89
N ASN A 492 33.54 4.03 -24.11
CA ASN A 492 33.98 4.53 -25.43
C ASN A 492 35.50 4.36 -25.67
N GLN A 493 36.24 3.92 -24.65
CA GLN A 493 37.66 3.58 -24.71
C GLN A 493 37.80 2.06 -24.76
#